data_AF-A0A256Y2P5-F1
#
_entry.id   AF-A0A256Y2P5-F1
#
_cell.length_a   1.000
_cell.length_b   1.000
_cell.length_c   1.000
_cell.angle_alpha   90.00
_cell.angle_beta   90.00
_cell.angle_gamma   90.00
#
_symmetry.space_group_name_H-M   'P 1'
#
loop_
_entity.id
_entity.type
_entity.pdbx_description
1 polymer ?
#
loop_
_entity_poly.entity_id
_entity_poly.type
_entity_poly.pdbx_seq_one_letter_code
_entity_poly.pdbx_strand_id
1 'polypeptide(L)'
;MPITITINKKGMAIVDLIADLINKKIKIGNILQAKILLKNIGYSQSINASVEYTIFSSNYTKIYSTADNIVFDDIKSYIKDINTSSIQEAGEYFLKISVKYSDKIIEEMQSFTVIKIFWTKQRMWFAGIFVILISIILAGNYTYVWYKKQKLKKARYIFPINMKKLPAYTKDALWLGKIAETNIAAYFNKNDITTHIMTAGATGAGKSVCASIFVEEALKKKIAVVVFDPTAQWSGFVNPCKDRNLLKSYKKFGMKEEDARPYNGIIFNIPDDKFTVDFDKYNNPGEITVFNLNRLTTKQYDNAVSNILNSILARAWEESPELKMIIVFDEVHRLLGKYGGGKGYIALEKAAREFRKWGLGLITISQVSSDFKEAVSGNILTEIQLNTKSKEDIDRIKYKYGDDFARRISRQSVGVGLMQNAKYNDGKPWFINFRPTYHSPHKITDEMLNLYDKYARMLEEIEVKINLFKKQGKDMANMEIELKLAKTKLKQARFKMCEIYITSLNKGIKHFKEHLK
;
A
#
# COMPACT_ATOMS: atom_id res chain seq x y z
N MET A 1 -74.31 27.54 83.27
CA MET A 1 -74.11 27.28 81.83
C MET A 1 -74.88 26.02 81.48
N PRO A 2 -75.99 26.07 80.72
CA PRO A 2 -76.70 24.84 80.39
C PRO A 2 -75.95 24.13 79.26
N ILE A 3 -75.30 23.03 79.64
CA ILE A 3 -74.77 21.98 78.77
C ILE A 3 -75.98 21.22 78.23
N THR A 4 -76.09 21.11 76.91
CA THR A 4 -77.11 20.28 76.27
C THR A 4 -76.64 18.83 76.29
N ILE A 5 -77.29 18.00 77.10
CA ILE A 5 -77.05 16.55 77.19
C ILE A 5 -78.18 15.85 76.46
N THR A 6 -77.85 15.08 75.42
CA THR A 6 -78.81 14.24 74.69
C THR A 6 -78.76 12.82 75.25
N ILE A 7 -79.81 12.40 75.97
CA ILE A 7 -79.95 11.04 76.52
C ILE A 7 -80.63 10.15 75.47
N ASN A 8 -80.00 9.02 75.11
CA ASN A 8 -80.52 8.08 74.10
C ASN A 8 -81.00 6.76 74.75
N LYS A 9 -82.04 6.13 74.17
CA LYS A 9 -82.77 4.96 74.72
C LYS A 9 -81.87 3.73 75.00
N LYS A 10 -82.20 2.98 76.07
CA LYS A 10 -81.68 1.65 76.43
C LYS A 10 -81.68 0.69 75.23
N GLY A 11 -80.55 0.02 75.00
CA GLY A 11 -80.44 -1.17 74.12
C GLY A 11 -79.67 -1.02 72.80
N MET A 12 -78.91 0.05 72.56
CA MET A 12 -78.15 0.19 71.30
C MET A 12 -76.86 -0.63 71.27
N ALA A 13 -76.69 -1.44 70.23
CA ALA A 13 -75.39 -1.94 69.79
C ALA A 13 -74.55 -0.76 69.26
N ILE A 14 -73.28 -0.70 69.66
CA ILE A 14 -72.28 0.25 69.15
C ILE A 14 -71.09 -0.59 68.73
N VAL A 15 -70.72 -0.54 67.45
CA VAL A 15 -69.53 -1.21 66.93
C VAL A 15 -68.43 -0.17 66.74
N ASP A 16 -67.19 -0.53 67.03
CA ASP A 16 -65.99 0.22 66.63
C ASP A 16 -65.20 -0.61 65.62
N LEU A 17 -64.70 0.06 64.57
CA LEU A 17 -63.99 -0.54 63.46
C LEU A 17 -62.59 0.05 63.42
N ILE A 18 -61.58 -0.81 63.46
CA ILE A 18 -60.18 -0.46 63.25
C ILE A 18 -59.62 -1.36 62.13
N ALA A 19 -59.05 -0.76 61.10
CA ALA A 19 -58.55 -1.44 59.93
C ALA A 19 -57.13 -0.96 59.58
N ASP A 20 -56.17 -1.89 59.62
CA ASP A 20 -54.79 -1.62 59.24
C ASP A 20 -54.38 -2.44 58.02
N LEU A 21 -53.80 -1.76 57.02
CA LEU A 21 -53.19 -2.44 55.88
C LEU A 21 -51.84 -3.04 56.27
N ILE A 22 -51.71 -4.35 56.08
CA ILE A 22 -50.45 -5.07 56.29
C ILE A 22 -49.44 -4.66 55.20
N ASN A 23 -49.91 -4.56 53.95
CA ASN A 23 -49.09 -4.20 52.80
C ASN A 23 -49.57 -2.87 52.19
N LYS A 24 -48.97 -1.74 52.61
CA LYS A 24 -49.29 -0.40 52.07
C LYS A 24 -48.78 -0.17 50.63
N LYS A 25 -47.87 -1.01 50.13
CA LYS A 25 -47.38 -1.01 48.75
C LYS A 25 -47.49 -2.42 48.15
N ILE A 26 -48.22 -2.56 47.06
CA ILE A 26 -48.42 -3.83 46.37
C ILE A 26 -48.01 -3.75 44.90
N LYS A 27 -47.71 -4.90 44.30
CA LYS A 27 -47.47 -5.01 42.85
C LYS A 27 -48.81 -5.25 42.14
N ILE A 28 -48.91 -4.82 40.89
CA ILE A 28 -50.06 -5.14 40.02
C ILE A 28 -50.30 -6.66 40.04
N GLY A 29 -51.53 -7.07 40.38
CA GLY A 29 -51.94 -8.48 40.45
C GLY A 29 -51.66 -9.21 41.77
N ASN A 30 -51.04 -8.55 42.77
CA ASN A 30 -50.85 -9.14 44.10
C ASN A 30 -52.07 -8.92 45.01
N ILE A 31 -52.20 -9.75 46.05
CA ILE A 31 -53.30 -9.62 47.03
C ILE A 31 -52.99 -8.48 48.01
N LEU A 32 -54.01 -7.67 48.33
CA LEU A 32 -53.97 -6.69 49.41
C LEU A 32 -54.45 -7.36 50.69
N GLN A 33 -53.70 -7.19 51.78
CA GLN A 33 -54.05 -7.79 53.07
C GLN A 33 -54.38 -6.69 54.08
N ALA A 34 -55.56 -6.77 54.67
CA ALA A 34 -56.04 -5.84 55.68
C ALA A 34 -56.33 -6.60 56.99
N LYS A 35 -55.80 -6.12 58.11
CA LYS A 35 -56.15 -6.60 59.44
C LYS A 35 -57.35 -5.80 59.92
N ILE A 36 -58.45 -6.47 60.19
CA ILE A 36 -59.70 -5.86 60.67
C ILE A 36 -59.92 -6.25 62.11
N LEU A 37 -60.26 -5.27 62.94
CA LEU A 37 -60.65 -5.42 64.32
C LEU A 37 -62.04 -4.78 64.51
N LEU A 38 -63.01 -5.62 64.86
CA LEU A 38 -64.37 -5.22 65.21
C LEU A 38 -64.53 -5.35 66.72
N LYS A 39 -65.04 -4.30 67.38
CA LYS A 39 -65.30 -4.31 68.81
C LYS A 39 -66.73 -3.89 69.09
N ASN A 40 -67.45 -4.69 69.87
CA ASN A 40 -68.77 -4.34 70.40
C ASN A 40 -68.59 -3.53 71.69
N ILE A 41 -69.03 -2.29 71.68
CA ILE A 41 -69.01 -1.37 72.84
C ILE A 41 -70.43 -1.21 73.44
N GLY A 42 -71.42 -1.90 72.86
CA GLY A 42 -72.82 -1.91 73.32
C GLY A 42 -73.15 -3.05 74.28
N TYR A 43 -74.39 -3.04 74.80
CA TYR A 43 -74.88 -4.01 75.79
C TYR A 43 -75.61 -5.25 75.19
N SER A 44 -75.52 -5.47 73.87
CA SER A 44 -76.17 -6.61 73.18
C SER A 44 -75.31 -7.86 73.20
N GLN A 45 -75.93 -9.04 73.41
CA GLN A 45 -75.22 -10.32 73.56
C GLN A 45 -74.55 -10.85 72.28
N SER A 46 -75.02 -10.48 71.08
CA SER A 46 -74.35 -10.80 69.80
C SER A 46 -74.73 -9.80 68.70
N ILE A 47 -73.78 -9.43 67.85
CA ILE A 47 -73.99 -8.53 66.71
C ILE A 47 -73.77 -9.31 65.42
N ASN A 48 -74.78 -9.30 64.53
CA ASN A 48 -74.63 -9.72 63.15
C ASN A 48 -74.29 -8.51 62.28
N ALA A 49 -73.10 -8.50 61.70
CA ALA A 49 -72.59 -7.40 60.89
C ALA A 49 -72.21 -7.88 59.49
N SER A 50 -72.58 -7.10 58.47
CA SER A 50 -72.11 -7.31 57.10
C SER A 50 -70.96 -6.34 56.82
N VAL A 51 -69.77 -6.87 56.51
CA VAL A 51 -68.55 -6.09 56.25
C VAL A 51 -68.28 -6.09 54.76
N GLU A 52 -68.48 -4.94 54.10
CA GLU A 52 -68.15 -4.72 52.69
C GLU A 52 -66.76 -4.09 52.54
N TYR A 53 -65.92 -4.69 51.70
CA TYR A 53 -64.61 -4.17 51.32
C TYR A 53 -64.69 -3.65 49.90
N THR A 54 -64.53 -2.35 49.71
CA THR A 54 -64.58 -1.72 48.39
C THR A 54 -63.24 -1.04 48.08
N ILE A 55 -62.67 -1.34 46.91
CA ILE A 55 -61.49 -0.65 46.40
C ILE A 55 -61.93 0.48 45.47
N PHE A 56 -61.34 1.66 45.68
CA PHE A 56 -61.52 2.86 44.89
C PHE A 56 -60.23 3.27 44.17
N SER A 57 -60.36 3.81 42.96
CA SER A 57 -59.29 4.53 42.28
C SER A 57 -58.99 5.87 42.97
N SER A 58 -57.90 6.54 42.56
CA SER A 58 -57.61 7.92 42.96
C SER A 58 -58.75 8.91 42.68
N ASN A 59 -59.64 8.59 41.73
CA ASN A 59 -60.81 9.39 41.36
C ASN A 59 -62.11 8.89 42.03
N TYR A 60 -62.00 8.09 43.11
CA TYR A 60 -63.13 7.49 43.83
C TYR A 60 -64.06 6.63 42.97
N THR A 61 -63.56 6.07 41.87
CA THR A 61 -64.32 5.11 41.05
C THR A 61 -64.22 3.72 41.68
N LYS A 62 -65.34 3.05 41.90
CA LYS A 62 -65.41 1.68 42.47
C LYS A 62 -64.78 0.69 41.48
N ILE A 63 -63.74 -0.03 41.91
CA ILE A 63 -62.99 -1.00 41.08
C ILE A 63 -63.36 -2.43 41.44
N TYR A 64 -63.52 -2.71 42.73
CA TYR A 64 -63.79 -4.04 43.25
C TYR A 64 -64.59 -3.92 44.54
N SER A 65 -65.51 -4.86 44.78
CA SER A 65 -66.16 -5.00 46.09
C SER A 65 -66.46 -6.46 46.39
N THR A 66 -66.34 -6.80 47.67
CA THR A 66 -66.74 -8.09 48.24
C THR A 66 -67.28 -7.85 49.65
N ALA A 67 -68.16 -8.74 50.13
CA ALA A 67 -68.76 -8.60 51.45
C ALA A 67 -68.73 -9.94 52.21
N ASP A 68 -68.47 -9.87 53.50
CA ASP A 68 -68.52 -11.00 54.42
C ASP A 68 -69.58 -10.73 55.50
N ASN A 69 -70.31 -11.77 55.92
CA ASN A 69 -71.20 -11.67 57.08
C ASN A 69 -70.49 -12.27 58.31
N ILE A 70 -70.41 -11.49 59.38
CA ILE A 70 -69.65 -11.81 60.58
C ILE A 70 -70.55 -11.66 61.79
N VAL A 71 -70.57 -12.68 62.64
CA VAL A 71 -71.23 -12.64 63.94
C VAL A 71 -70.14 -12.60 65.02
N PHE A 72 -70.26 -11.66 65.97
CA PHE A 72 -69.32 -11.52 67.08
C PHE A 72 -70.00 -10.95 68.34
N ASP A 73 -69.45 -11.30 69.50
CA ASP A 73 -70.03 -10.93 70.80
C ASP A 73 -69.30 -9.72 71.42
N ASP A 74 -67.98 -9.79 71.57
CA ASP A 74 -67.15 -8.73 72.19
C ASP A 74 -66.10 -8.17 71.21
N ILE A 75 -65.06 -8.94 70.88
CA ILE A 75 -64.00 -8.53 69.94
C ILE A 75 -63.77 -9.61 68.88
N LYS A 76 -63.67 -9.20 67.61
CA LYS A 76 -63.25 -10.07 66.50
C LYS A 76 -62.10 -9.43 65.72
N SER A 77 -60.97 -10.14 65.63
CA SER A 77 -59.84 -9.78 64.77
C SER A 77 -59.58 -10.85 63.72
N TYR A 78 -59.36 -10.45 62.47
CA TYR A 78 -58.94 -11.35 61.39
C TYR A 78 -58.18 -10.58 60.30
N ILE A 79 -57.52 -11.33 59.42
CA ILE A 79 -56.86 -10.78 58.22
C ILE A 79 -57.73 -11.13 57.02
N LYS A 80 -58.06 -10.12 56.21
CA LYS A 80 -58.77 -10.30 54.95
C LYS A 80 -57.80 -10.16 53.78
N ASP A 81 -57.80 -11.18 52.94
CA ASP A 81 -57.15 -11.18 51.63
C ASP A 81 -58.13 -10.60 50.60
N ILE A 82 -57.75 -9.48 49.98
CA ILE A 82 -58.55 -8.73 49.03
C ILE A 82 -57.89 -8.82 47.66
N ASN A 83 -58.63 -9.35 46.68
CA ASN A 83 -58.13 -9.54 45.33
C ASN A 83 -58.01 -8.19 44.60
N THR A 84 -56.81 -7.86 44.10
CA THR A 84 -56.57 -6.63 43.33
C THR A 84 -56.32 -6.86 41.84
N SER A 85 -56.68 -8.05 41.33
CA SER A 85 -56.47 -8.43 39.91
C SER A 85 -57.13 -7.48 38.91
N SER A 86 -58.19 -6.77 39.32
CA SER A 86 -58.87 -5.76 38.50
C SER A 86 -58.08 -4.46 38.31
N ILE A 87 -57.00 -4.25 39.08
CA ILE A 87 -56.15 -3.06 39.00
C ILE A 87 -55.04 -3.29 37.97
N GLN A 88 -55.04 -2.52 36.87
CA GLN A 88 -54.05 -2.64 35.79
C GLN A 88 -53.03 -1.49 35.73
N GLU A 89 -53.29 -0.40 36.45
CA GLU A 89 -52.46 0.81 36.43
C GLU A 89 -51.75 1.03 37.78
N ALA A 90 -50.51 1.52 37.71
CA ALA A 90 -49.79 1.92 38.90
C ALA A 90 -50.29 3.29 39.37
N GLY A 91 -50.50 3.46 40.68
CA GLY A 91 -51.10 4.66 41.26
C GLY A 91 -51.49 4.48 42.72
N GLU A 92 -52.12 5.50 43.29
CA GLU A 92 -52.72 5.43 44.63
C GLU A 92 -54.17 4.97 44.54
N TYR A 93 -54.53 4.08 45.47
CA TYR A 93 -55.85 3.47 45.59
C TYR A 93 -56.29 3.49 47.05
N PHE A 94 -57.59 3.40 47.27
CA PHE A 94 -58.16 3.41 48.61
C PHE A 94 -58.99 2.17 48.85
N LEU A 95 -58.82 1.55 50.01
CA LEU A 95 -59.67 0.50 50.53
C LEU A 95 -60.66 1.13 51.52
N LYS A 96 -61.95 1.07 51.19
CA LYS A 96 -63.03 1.43 52.09
C LYS A 96 -63.62 0.16 52.69
N ILE A 97 -63.71 0.11 54.01
CA ILE A 97 -64.32 -0.99 54.76
C ILE A 97 -65.59 -0.44 55.40
N SER A 98 -66.75 -0.99 55.03
CA SER A 98 -68.06 -0.53 55.50
C SER A 98 -68.75 -1.65 56.27
N VAL A 99 -69.04 -1.42 57.55
CA VAL A 99 -69.68 -2.39 58.44
C VAL A 99 -71.13 -1.97 58.67
N LYS A 100 -72.07 -2.77 58.18
CA LYS A 100 -73.52 -2.56 58.35
C LYS A 100 -74.05 -3.45 59.47
N TYR A 101 -74.64 -2.84 60.50
CA TYR A 101 -75.24 -3.54 61.65
C TYR A 101 -76.46 -2.77 62.17
N SER A 102 -77.57 -3.46 62.48
CA SER A 102 -78.76 -2.87 63.14
C SER A 102 -79.16 -1.46 62.62
N ASP A 103 -79.27 -1.32 61.29
CA ASP A 103 -79.55 -0.09 60.53
C ASP A 103 -78.52 1.06 60.59
N LYS A 104 -77.33 0.82 61.15
CA LYS A 104 -76.18 1.74 61.13
C LYS A 104 -75.08 1.24 60.20
N ILE A 105 -74.29 2.19 59.69
CA ILE A 105 -73.10 1.92 58.86
C ILE A 105 -71.91 2.67 59.50
N ILE A 106 -70.79 1.96 59.67
CA ILE A 106 -69.51 2.54 60.05
C ILE A 106 -68.51 2.28 58.94
N GLU A 107 -67.73 3.29 58.58
CA GLU A 107 -66.82 3.23 57.45
C GLU A 107 -65.41 3.65 57.87
N GLU A 108 -64.41 2.92 57.40
CA GLU A 108 -63.01 3.29 57.54
C GLU A 108 -62.33 3.20 56.17
N MET A 109 -61.40 4.12 55.89
CA MET A 109 -60.73 4.23 54.60
C MET A 109 -59.21 4.25 54.77
N GLN A 110 -58.54 3.34 54.06
CA GLN A 110 -57.08 3.18 54.09
C GLN A 110 -56.48 3.31 52.69
N SER A 111 -55.42 4.08 52.53
CA SER A 111 -54.74 4.27 51.23
C SER A 111 -53.61 3.26 51.01
N PHE A 112 -53.45 2.76 49.78
CA PHE A 112 -52.31 1.94 49.35
C PHE A 112 -51.82 2.31 47.95
N THR A 113 -50.55 2.03 47.67
CA THR A 113 -49.93 2.31 46.37
C THR A 113 -49.71 1.03 45.59
N VAL A 114 -50.11 1.03 44.32
CA VAL A 114 -49.80 -0.04 43.36
C VAL A 114 -48.62 0.39 42.51
N ILE A 115 -47.55 -0.42 42.47
CA ILE A 115 -46.32 -0.12 41.73
C ILE A 115 -46.10 -1.05 40.53
N LYS A 116 -45.53 -0.50 39.45
CA LYS A 116 -45.05 -1.25 38.28
C LYS A 116 -43.53 -1.37 38.31
N ILE A 117 -43.00 -2.60 38.28
CA ILE A 117 -41.55 -2.83 38.29
C ILE A 117 -41.00 -2.71 36.87
N PHE A 118 -40.07 -1.77 36.68
CA PHE A 118 -39.44 -1.53 35.37
C PHE A 118 -38.42 -2.61 34.98
N TRP A 119 -37.65 -3.11 35.95
CA TRP A 119 -36.62 -4.13 35.75
C TRP A 119 -37.19 -5.54 35.95
N THR A 120 -37.56 -6.18 34.85
CA THR A 120 -37.91 -7.61 34.82
C THR A 120 -36.67 -8.46 34.52
N LYS A 121 -36.68 -9.75 34.89
CA LYS A 121 -35.58 -10.69 34.57
C LYS A 121 -35.23 -10.68 33.07
N GLN A 122 -36.24 -10.62 32.19
CA GLN A 122 -36.04 -10.50 30.74
C GLN A 122 -35.32 -9.21 30.34
N ARG A 123 -35.71 -8.04 30.88
CA ARG A 123 -35.06 -6.76 30.55
C ARG A 123 -33.62 -6.70 31.03
N MET A 124 -33.31 -7.29 32.20
CA MET A 124 -31.93 -7.41 32.67
C MET A 124 -31.09 -8.30 31.75
N TRP A 125 -31.66 -9.42 31.28
CA TRP A 125 -31.00 -10.30 30.32
C TRP A 125 -30.71 -9.59 28.99
N PHE A 126 -31.68 -8.85 28.44
CA PHE A 126 -31.46 -8.03 27.23
C PHE A 126 -30.42 -6.94 27.43
N ALA A 127 -30.42 -6.25 28.56
CA ALA A 127 -29.40 -5.25 28.88
C ALA A 127 -27.99 -5.87 28.95
N GLY A 128 -27.87 -7.07 29.54
CA GLY A 128 -26.61 -7.82 29.58
C GLY A 128 -26.09 -8.18 28.19
N ILE A 129 -26.96 -8.66 27.29
CA ILE A 129 -26.59 -8.95 25.89
C ILE A 129 -26.11 -7.68 25.18
N PHE A 130 -26.81 -6.56 25.38
CA PHE A 130 -26.47 -5.29 24.74
C PHE A 130 -25.07 -4.80 25.17
N VAL A 131 -24.74 -4.90 26.46
CA VAL A 131 -23.41 -4.57 26.98
C VAL A 131 -22.32 -5.48 26.40
N ILE A 132 -22.58 -6.78 26.28
CA ILE A 132 -21.64 -7.73 25.66
C ILE A 132 -21.40 -7.36 24.20
N LEU A 133 -22.46 -7.03 23.46
CA LEU A 133 -22.38 -6.70 22.04
C LEU A 133 -21.58 -5.40 21.80
N ILE A 134 -21.81 -4.37 22.61
CA ILE A 134 -20.99 -3.14 22.59
C ILE A 134 -19.52 -3.46 22.92
N SER A 135 -19.27 -4.28 23.93
CA SER A 135 -17.91 -4.66 24.34
C SER A 135 -17.17 -5.39 23.22
N ILE A 136 -17.85 -6.28 22.48
CA ILE A 136 -17.30 -6.97 21.32
C ILE A 136 -16.93 -5.98 20.20
N ILE A 137 -17.78 -4.99 19.91
CA ILE A 137 -17.51 -3.97 18.88
C ILE A 137 -16.30 -3.11 19.26
N LEU A 138 -16.22 -2.69 20.53
CA LEU A 138 -15.09 -1.89 21.04
C LEU A 138 -13.79 -2.71 21.02
N ALA A 139 -13.83 -3.97 21.47
CA ALA A 139 -12.68 -4.87 21.42
C ALA A 139 -12.24 -5.16 19.98
N GLY A 140 -13.18 -5.35 19.05
CA GLY A 140 -12.92 -5.53 17.62
C GLY A 140 -12.21 -4.32 17.01
N ASN A 141 -12.68 -3.11 17.29
CA ASN A 141 -12.01 -1.89 16.83
C ASN A 141 -10.63 -1.72 17.45
N TYR A 142 -10.50 -1.95 18.75
CA TYR A 142 -9.21 -1.85 19.45
C TYR A 142 -8.19 -2.86 18.89
N THR A 143 -8.59 -4.12 18.73
CA THR A 143 -7.75 -5.18 18.17
C THR A 143 -7.40 -4.90 16.70
N TYR A 144 -8.32 -4.37 15.90
CA TYR A 144 -8.03 -3.95 14.52
C TYR A 144 -6.99 -2.82 14.46
N VAL A 145 -7.15 -1.77 15.28
CA VAL A 145 -6.20 -0.65 15.35
C VAL A 145 -4.84 -1.13 15.87
N TRP A 146 -4.83 -1.99 16.90
CA TRP A 146 -3.61 -2.58 17.44
C TRP A 146 -2.91 -3.46 16.40
N TYR A 147 -3.64 -4.34 15.71
CA TYR A 147 -3.11 -5.16 14.62
C TYR A 147 -2.51 -4.31 13.51
N LYS A 148 -3.20 -3.25 13.08
CA LYS A 148 -2.71 -2.29 12.08
C LYS A 148 -1.42 -1.60 12.56
N LYS A 149 -1.37 -1.16 13.82
CA LYS A 149 -0.15 -0.59 14.44
C LYS A 149 0.99 -1.59 14.48
N GLN A 150 0.75 -2.84 14.86
CA GLN A 150 1.78 -3.90 14.88
C GLN A 150 2.29 -4.23 13.48
N LYS A 151 1.40 -4.29 12.49
CA LYS A 151 1.76 -4.50 11.09
C LYS A 151 2.62 -3.35 10.54
N LEU A 152 2.28 -2.10 10.87
CA LEU A 152 3.08 -0.92 10.51
C LEU A 152 4.45 -0.89 11.21
N LYS A 153 4.52 -1.28 12.49
CA LYS A 153 5.80 -1.41 13.21
C LYS A 153 6.72 -2.49 12.60
N LYS A 154 6.13 -3.55 12.04
CA LYS A 154 6.85 -4.63 11.35
C LYS A 154 7.22 -4.30 9.90
N ALA A 155 6.56 -3.30 9.29
CA ALA A 155 6.85 -2.88 7.93
C ALA A 155 8.20 -2.18 7.88
N ARG A 156 9.13 -2.74 7.10
CA ARG A 156 10.51 -2.27 7.02
C ARG A 156 10.63 -1.04 6.12
N TYR A 157 9.70 -0.85 5.17
CA TYR A 157 9.81 0.18 4.12
C TYR A 157 8.56 1.07 3.95
N ILE A 158 7.50 0.85 4.73
CA ILE A 158 6.25 1.60 4.61
C ILE A 158 6.36 2.92 5.38
N PHE A 159 6.35 4.01 4.63
CA PHE A 159 5.93 5.34 5.08
C PHE A 159 4.52 5.59 4.53
N PRO A 160 3.72 6.52 5.08
CA PRO A 160 2.49 6.94 4.41
C PRO A 160 2.85 7.60 3.08
N ILE A 161 2.97 6.79 2.04
CA ILE A 161 3.18 7.21 0.65
C ILE A 161 1.80 7.44 0.06
N ASN A 162 1.58 8.62 -0.51
CA ASN A 162 0.36 8.84 -1.26
C ASN A 162 0.51 8.15 -2.63
N MET A 163 -0.06 6.94 -2.75
CA MET A 163 0.03 6.14 -3.99
C MET A 163 -0.48 6.90 -5.23
N LYS A 164 -1.37 7.88 -5.07
CA LYS A 164 -1.86 8.71 -6.18
C LYS A 164 -0.81 9.71 -6.70
N LYS A 165 0.22 10.02 -5.90
CA LYS A 165 1.32 10.92 -6.25
C LYS A 165 2.54 10.19 -6.81
N LEU A 166 2.47 8.86 -6.92
CA LEU A 166 3.50 8.05 -7.57
C LEU A 166 3.21 7.95 -9.08
N PRO A 167 4.23 7.64 -9.90
CA PRO A 167 4.02 7.44 -11.32
C PRO A 167 2.97 6.34 -11.56
N ALA A 168 1.92 6.69 -12.30
CA ALA A 168 0.85 5.77 -12.68
C ALA A 168 1.16 5.06 -14.01
N TYR A 169 0.40 4.00 -14.29
CA TYR A 169 0.47 3.35 -15.60
C TYR A 169 -0.03 4.29 -16.71
N THR A 170 0.78 4.44 -17.75
CA THR A 170 0.47 5.18 -18.98
C THR A 170 1.07 4.45 -20.19
N LYS A 171 0.78 4.90 -21.42
CA LYS A 171 1.40 4.36 -22.64
C LYS A 171 2.94 4.43 -22.59
N ASP A 172 3.47 5.46 -21.93
CA ASP A 172 4.91 5.72 -21.79
C ASP A 172 5.50 5.24 -20.46
N ALA A 173 4.71 4.51 -19.65
CA ALA A 173 5.19 3.94 -18.41
C ALA A 173 6.14 2.76 -18.67
N LEU A 174 7.23 2.73 -17.89
CA LEU A 174 8.20 1.67 -17.73
C LEU A 174 7.87 0.92 -16.43
N TRP A 175 7.73 -0.40 -16.50
CA TRP A 175 7.44 -1.20 -15.31
C TRP A 175 8.73 -1.65 -14.62
N LEU A 176 8.97 -1.10 -13.42
CA LEU A 176 10.20 -1.31 -12.66
C LEU A 176 10.12 -2.50 -11.69
N GLY A 177 8.92 -2.89 -11.27
CA GLY A 177 8.70 -3.92 -10.26
C GLY A 177 7.51 -3.59 -9.38
N LYS A 178 7.69 -3.60 -8.06
CA LYS A 178 6.62 -3.34 -7.08
C LYS A 178 7.03 -2.29 -6.07
N ILE A 179 6.07 -1.51 -5.57
CA ILE A 179 6.30 -0.70 -4.37
C ILE A 179 6.63 -1.65 -3.22
N ALA A 180 7.74 -1.41 -2.52
CA ALA A 180 8.29 -2.35 -1.55
C ALA A 180 7.25 -2.75 -0.49
N GLU A 181 7.23 -4.04 -0.13
CA GLU A 181 6.25 -4.64 0.80
C GLU A 181 4.78 -4.58 0.37
N THR A 182 4.50 -4.23 -0.88
CA THR A 182 3.14 -4.25 -1.44
C THR A 182 3.06 -5.09 -2.73
N ASN A 183 1.85 -5.34 -3.20
CA ASN A 183 1.59 -5.92 -4.52
C ASN A 183 1.33 -4.86 -5.60
N ILE A 184 1.49 -3.58 -5.29
CA ILE A 184 1.25 -2.47 -6.22
C ILE A 184 2.45 -2.38 -7.17
N ALA A 185 2.18 -2.33 -8.47
CA ALA A 185 3.23 -2.16 -9.48
C ALA A 185 3.90 -0.78 -9.35
N ALA A 186 5.22 -0.75 -9.47
CA ALA A 186 6.01 0.47 -9.54
C ALA A 186 6.27 0.82 -11.01
N TYR A 187 5.83 2.00 -11.42
CA TYR A 187 6.04 2.52 -12.76
C TYR A 187 6.99 3.73 -12.75
N PHE A 188 7.49 4.08 -13.93
CA PHE A 188 8.25 5.29 -14.18
C PHE A 188 7.95 5.82 -15.58
N ASN A 189 7.83 7.13 -15.77
CA ASN A 189 7.60 7.69 -17.10
C ASN A 189 8.91 7.70 -17.90
N LYS A 190 8.92 7.11 -19.10
CA LYS A 190 10.12 7.07 -19.94
C LYS A 190 10.70 8.46 -20.21
N ASN A 191 9.87 9.48 -20.38
CA ASN A 191 10.34 10.83 -20.72
C ASN A 191 11.03 11.51 -19.54
N ASP A 192 10.86 11.04 -18.30
CA ASP A 192 11.60 11.56 -17.15
C ASP A 192 13.08 11.12 -17.15
N ILE A 193 13.46 10.14 -17.98
CA ILE A 193 14.89 9.78 -18.19
C ILE A 193 15.65 10.93 -18.88
N THR A 194 14.97 11.84 -19.59
CA THR A 194 15.59 13.06 -20.16
C THR A 194 16.22 13.94 -19.08
N THR A 195 15.69 13.89 -17.85
CA THR A 195 16.26 14.54 -16.66
C THR A 195 17.17 13.62 -15.84
N HIS A 196 17.62 12.53 -16.46
CA HIS A 196 18.66 11.62 -16.02
C HIS A 196 18.33 10.78 -14.77
N ILE A 197 19.04 9.68 -14.63
CA ILE A 197 18.94 8.74 -13.51
C ILE A 197 20.34 8.46 -12.97
N MET A 198 20.48 8.51 -11.65
CA MET A 198 21.66 8.01 -10.94
C MET A 198 21.27 6.81 -10.09
N THR A 199 22.01 5.72 -10.21
CA THR A 199 21.87 4.54 -9.34
C THR A 199 23.14 4.35 -8.52
N ALA A 200 23.00 4.33 -7.19
CA ALA A 200 24.10 4.16 -6.25
C ALA A 200 23.86 3.02 -5.25
N GLY A 201 24.93 2.48 -4.67
CA GLY A 201 24.86 1.41 -3.67
C GLY A 201 26.11 0.52 -3.61
N ALA A 202 26.23 -0.28 -2.56
CA ALA A 202 27.36 -1.18 -2.35
C ALA A 202 27.50 -2.22 -3.48
N THR A 203 28.67 -2.83 -3.57
CA THR A 203 28.91 -3.98 -4.45
C THR A 203 27.95 -5.12 -4.10
N GLY A 204 27.32 -5.72 -5.11
CA GLY A 204 26.31 -6.77 -4.93
C GLY A 204 24.91 -6.27 -4.50
N ALA A 205 24.69 -4.97 -4.32
CA ALA A 205 23.37 -4.44 -3.96
C ALA A 205 22.31 -4.50 -5.09
N GLY A 206 22.75 -4.79 -6.33
CA GLY A 206 21.89 -4.88 -7.52
C GLY A 206 21.85 -3.61 -8.38
N LYS A 207 22.92 -2.79 -8.38
CA LYS A 207 22.99 -1.54 -9.14
C LYS A 207 22.76 -1.69 -10.64
N SER A 208 23.61 -2.49 -11.31
CA SER A 208 23.53 -2.69 -12.76
C SER A 208 22.22 -3.38 -13.14
N VAL A 209 21.70 -4.29 -12.30
CA VAL A 209 20.37 -4.91 -12.47
C VAL A 209 19.27 -3.84 -12.42
N CYS A 210 19.28 -2.96 -11.42
CA CYS A 210 18.33 -1.86 -11.29
C CYS A 210 18.33 -0.94 -12.52
N ALA A 211 19.51 -0.47 -12.94
CA ALA A 211 19.67 0.36 -14.13
C ALA A 211 19.22 -0.38 -15.41
N SER A 212 19.52 -1.67 -15.51
CA SER A 212 19.15 -2.48 -16.67
C SER A 212 17.65 -2.63 -16.85
N ILE A 213 16.85 -2.58 -15.78
CA ILE A 213 15.38 -2.66 -15.90
C ILE A 213 14.82 -1.44 -16.64
N PHE A 214 15.37 -0.24 -16.40
CA PHE A 214 15.00 0.95 -17.18
C PHE A 214 15.33 0.76 -18.66
N VAL A 215 16.51 0.21 -18.95
CA VAL A 215 16.96 -0.06 -20.31
C VAL A 215 16.09 -1.12 -20.99
N GLU A 216 15.76 -2.23 -20.33
CA GLU A 216 14.87 -3.27 -20.86
C GLU A 216 13.50 -2.72 -21.26
N GLU A 217 12.89 -1.91 -20.38
CA GLU A 217 11.60 -1.29 -20.67
C GLU A 217 11.71 -0.22 -21.76
N ALA A 218 12.79 0.55 -21.81
CA ALA A 218 13.04 1.52 -22.87
C ALA A 218 13.23 0.85 -24.25
N LEU A 219 13.95 -0.27 -24.31
CA LEU A 219 14.13 -1.07 -25.53
C LEU A 219 12.78 -1.62 -26.04
N LYS A 220 11.88 -2.03 -25.14
CA LYS A 220 10.49 -2.41 -25.51
C LYS A 220 9.71 -1.25 -26.14
N LYS A 221 10.00 -0.02 -25.72
CA LYS A 221 9.43 1.22 -26.26
C LYS A 221 10.17 1.76 -27.48
N LYS A 222 11.07 0.96 -28.07
CA LYS A 222 11.86 1.30 -29.25
C LYS A 222 12.80 2.49 -29.05
N ILE A 223 13.28 2.71 -27.83
CA ILE A 223 14.33 3.70 -27.54
C ILE A 223 15.71 3.07 -27.82
N ALA A 224 16.59 3.83 -28.47
CA ALA A 224 17.97 3.42 -28.70
C ALA A 224 18.79 3.53 -27.41
N VAL A 225 19.68 2.57 -27.16
CA VAL A 225 20.51 2.57 -25.95
C VAL A 225 21.98 2.38 -26.29
N VAL A 226 22.84 3.25 -25.75
CA VAL A 226 24.29 3.14 -25.86
C VAL A 226 24.88 2.99 -24.46
N VAL A 227 25.74 2.00 -24.26
CA VAL A 227 26.30 1.64 -22.95
C VAL A 227 27.82 1.67 -23.01
N PHE A 228 28.43 2.31 -22.02
CA PHE A 228 29.87 2.30 -21.77
C PHE A 228 30.13 1.49 -20.50
N ASP A 229 30.65 0.28 -20.67
CA ASP A 229 30.67 -0.74 -19.63
C ASP A 229 32.11 -1.23 -19.32
N PRO A 230 32.70 -0.83 -18.18
CA PRO A 230 34.00 -1.34 -17.74
C PRO A 230 33.95 -2.72 -17.07
N THR A 231 32.76 -3.30 -16.86
CA THR A 231 32.56 -4.60 -16.19
C THR A 231 32.27 -5.74 -17.17
N ALA A 232 31.93 -5.40 -18.42
CA ALA A 232 31.42 -6.29 -19.46
C ALA A 232 30.09 -7.01 -19.12
N GLN A 233 29.42 -6.69 -18.00
CA GLN A 233 28.14 -7.30 -17.60
C GLN A 233 27.00 -6.97 -18.57
N TRP A 234 27.02 -5.78 -19.18
CA TRP A 234 25.99 -5.34 -20.12
C TRP A 234 26.01 -6.09 -21.44
N SER A 235 27.12 -6.79 -21.75
CA SER A 235 27.15 -7.74 -22.88
C SER A 235 26.08 -8.82 -22.77
N GLY A 236 25.63 -9.15 -21.56
CA GLY A 236 24.60 -10.16 -21.30
C GLY A 236 23.22 -9.84 -21.87
N PHE A 237 22.96 -8.61 -22.31
CA PHE A 237 21.68 -8.20 -22.94
C PHE A 237 21.30 -9.06 -24.16
N VAL A 238 22.28 -9.62 -24.87
CA VAL A 238 22.07 -10.45 -26.05
C VAL A 238 21.70 -11.90 -25.72
N ASN A 239 21.65 -12.27 -24.44
CA ASN A 239 21.26 -13.59 -23.96
C ASN A 239 20.03 -13.50 -23.04
N PRO A 240 19.11 -14.48 -23.10
CA PRO A 240 18.03 -14.60 -22.11
C PRO A 240 18.60 -14.89 -20.71
N CYS A 241 17.90 -14.45 -19.67
CA CYS A 241 18.24 -14.78 -18.29
C CYS A 241 18.15 -16.30 -18.06
N LYS A 242 19.21 -16.89 -17.52
CA LYS A 242 19.27 -18.31 -17.12
C LYS A 242 19.67 -18.50 -15.65
N ASP A 243 19.81 -17.40 -14.91
CA ASP A 243 20.23 -17.43 -13.51
C ASP A 243 19.09 -17.95 -12.63
N ARG A 244 19.28 -19.13 -12.02
CA ARG A 244 18.26 -19.78 -11.18
C ARG A 244 17.82 -18.91 -10.00
N ASN A 245 18.69 -18.08 -9.43
CA ASN A 245 18.34 -17.22 -8.31
C ASN A 245 17.42 -16.07 -8.75
N LEU A 246 17.67 -15.52 -9.94
CA LEU A 246 16.79 -14.51 -10.54
C LEU A 246 15.48 -15.12 -11.01
N LEU A 247 15.51 -16.25 -11.71
CA LEU A 247 14.31 -16.93 -12.20
C LEU A 247 13.37 -17.34 -11.06
N LYS A 248 13.88 -17.83 -9.93
CA LYS A 248 13.06 -18.08 -8.72
C LYS A 248 12.31 -16.84 -8.23
N SER A 249 12.88 -15.65 -8.46
CA SER A 249 12.28 -14.38 -8.05
C SER A 249 11.19 -13.89 -9.01
N TYR A 250 11.11 -14.40 -10.26
CA TYR A 250 10.10 -14.01 -11.25
C TYR A 250 8.68 -14.15 -10.72
N LYS A 251 8.39 -15.27 -10.05
CA LYS A 251 7.07 -15.55 -9.46
C LYS A 251 6.60 -14.44 -8.50
N LYS A 252 7.51 -13.81 -7.76
CA LYS A 252 7.19 -12.69 -6.84
C LYS A 252 6.68 -11.46 -7.58
N PHE A 253 7.01 -11.32 -8.86
CA PHE A 253 6.61 -10.20 -9.72
C PHE A 253 5.54 -10.57 -10.75
N GLY A 254 5.02 -11.81 -10.71
CA GLY A 254 4.06 -12.29 -11.71
C GLY A 254 4.67 -12.59 -13.07
N MET A 255 6.00 -12.72 -13.14
CA MET A 255 6.74 -13.13 -14.34
C MET A 255 6.85 -14.65 -14.40
N LYS A 256 7.02 -15.18 -15.62
CA LYS A 256 7.24 -16.61 -15.91
C LYS A 256 8.63 -16.83 -16.51
N GLU A 257 9.19 -18.02 -16.34
CA GLU A 257 10.55 -18.31 -16.84
C GLU A 257 10.66 -18.12 -18.37
N GLU A 258 9.56 -18.34 -19.10
CA GLU A 258 9.47 -18.12 -20.55
C GLU A 258 9.51 -16.64 -20.95
N ASP A 259 9.31 -15.71 -20.00
CA ASP A 259 9.45 -14.29 -20.28
C ASP A 259 10.93 -13.88 -20.45
N ALA A 260 11.87 -14.72 -19.98
CA ALA A 260 13.30 -14.48 -20.14
C ALA A 260 13.66 -14.43 -21.62
N ARG A 261 14.30 -13.34 -22.05
CA ARG A 261 14.54 -13.07 -23.48
C ARG A 261 15.76 -12.18 -23.69
N PRO A 262 16.46 -12.35 -24.82
CA PRO A 262 17.51 -11.44 -25.22
C PRO A 262 16.93 -10.16 -25.84
N TYR A 263 17.80 -9.17 -26.03
CA TYR A 263 17.55 -7.95 -26.79
C TYR A 263 18.52 -7.89 -27.98
N ASN A 264 18.10 -7.23 -29.06
CA ASN A 264 18.99 -6.99 -30.19
C ASN A 264 20.10 -6.05 -29.74
N GLY A 265 21.35 -6.46 -29.88
CA GLY A 265 22.47 -5.62 -29.52
C GLY A 265 23.77 -5.96 -30.20
N ILE A 266 24.64 -4.96 -30.30
CA ILE A 266 25.98 -5.09 -30.83
C ILE A 266 26.98 -4.75 -29.73
N ILE A 267 28.06 -5.53 -29.66
CA ILE A 267 29.08 -5.39 -28.63
C ILE A 267 30.41 -5.10 -29.33
N PHE A 268 31.09 -4.06 -28.87
CA PHE A 268 32.41 -3.66 -29.36
C PHE A 268 33.41 -3.74 -28.23
N ASN A 269 34.47 -4.53 -28.41
CA ASN A 269 35.61 -4.44 -27.50
C ASN A 269 36.49 -3.26 -27.89
N ILE A 270 36.65 -2.33 -26.96
CA ILE A 270 37.50 -1.17 -27.15
C ILE A 270 38.92 -1.51 -26.68
N PRO A 271 39.94 -1.44 -27.57
CA PRO A 271 41.31 -1.80 -27.22
C PRO A 271 42.06 -0.67 -26.50
N ASP A 272 41.72 0.60 -26.76
CA ASP A 272 42.40 1.78 -26.22
C ASP A 272 41.45 2.98 -26.04
N ASP A 273 41.96 4.10 -25.53
CA ASP A 273 41.21 5.33 -25.28
C ASP A 273 41.10 6.27 -26.51
N LYS A 274 41.59 5.84 -27.67
CA LYS A 274 41.60 6.62 -28.92
C LYS A 274 40.46 6.23 -29.86
N PHE A 275 39.33 5.80 -29.33
CA PHE A 275 38.14 5.54 -30.14
C PHE A 275 37.22 6.76 -30.19
N THR A 276 36.61 6.96 -31.36
CA THR A 276 35.54 7.93 -31.56
C THR A 276 34.25 7.17 -31.85
N VAL A 277 33.13 7.70 -31.37
CA VAL A 277 31.81 7.08 -31.54
C VAL A 277 30.98 7.94 -32.47
N ASP A 278 30.61 7.37 -33.62
CA ASP A 278 29.58 7.95 -34.48
C ASP A 278 28.20 7.54 -33.97
N PHE A 279 27.55 8.45 -33.23
CA PHE A 279 26.26 8.18 -32.61
C PHE A 279 25.11 8.00 -33.61
N ASP A 280 25.21 8.50 -34.84
CA ASP A 280 24.17 8.28 -35.85
C ASP A 280 24.08 6.80 -36.23
N LYS A 281 25.22 6.14 -36.33
CA LYS A 281 25.32 4.70 -36.60
C LYS A 281 24.66 3.86 -35.50
N TYR A 282 24.60 4.39 -34.27
CA TYR A 282 24.16 3.65 -33.08
C TYR A 282 22.80 4.11 -32.54
N ASN A 283 22.16 5.11 -33.14
CA ASN A 283 20.81 5.55 -32.81
C ASN A 283 19.73 4.63 -33.44
N ASN A 284 19.76 3.35 -33.08
CA ASN A 284 18.87 2.34 -33.65
C ASN A 284 17.69 2.04 -32.70
N PRO A 285 16.42 2.30 -33.10
CA PRO A 285 15.26 2.11 -32.24
C PRO A 285 15.09 0.68 -31.69
N GLY A 286 15.13 0.56 -30.36
CA GLY A 286 14.93 -0.71 -29.66
C GLY A 286 16.13 -1.66 -29.72
N GLU A 287 17.31 -1.13 -30.02
CA GLU A 287 18.58 -1.86 -30.00
C GLU A 287 19.52 -1.27 -28.95
N ILE A 288 20.40 -2.12 -28.42
CA ILE A 288 21.45 -1.74 -27.47
C ILE A 288 22.84 -1.87 -28.10
N THR A 289 23.64 -0.82 -27.99
CA THR A 289 25.06 -0.84 -28.39
C THR A 289 25.91 -0.80 -27.14
N VAL A 290 26.75 -1.81 -26.93
CA VAL A 290 27.61 -1.94 -25.76
C VAL A 290 29.06 -1.76 -26.16
N PHE A 291 29.69 -0.70 -25.67
CA PHE A 291 31.13 -0.50 -25.71
C PHE A 291 31.74 -1.10 -24.46
N ASN A 292 32.40 -2.24 -24.64
CA ASN A 292 33.09 -2.93 -23.56
C ASN A 292 34.46 -2.26 -23.33
N LEU A 293 34.62 -1.67 -22.14
CA LEU A 293 35.78 -0.91 -21.71
C LEU A 293 36.59 -1.66 -20.64
N ASN A 294 36.32 -2.95 -20.43
CA ASN A 294 36.94 -3.74 -19.35
C ASN A 294 38.46 -3.91 -19.47
N ARG A 295 39.04 -3.63 -20.65
CA ARG A 295 40.49 -3.65 -20.91
C ARG A 295 41.19 -2.32 -20.62
N LEU A 296 40.44 -1.25 -20.37
CA LEU A 296 41.01 0.08 -20.14
C LEU A 296 41.45 0.26 -18.69
N THR A 297 42.62 0.87 -18.50
CA THR A 297 43.03 1.40 -17.19
C THR A 297 42.12 2.57 -16.76
N THR A 298 42.12 2.95 -15.48
CA THR A 298 41.29 4.08 -14.99
C THR A 298 41.54 5.38 -15.74
N LYS A 299 42.80 5.69 -16.07
CA LYS A 299 43.17 6.89 -16.84
C LYS A 299 42.66 6.83 -18.28
N GLN A 300 42.80 5.67 -18.93
CA GLN A 300 42.25 5.46 -20.28
C GLN A 300 40.73 5.52 -20.28
N TYR A 301 40.08 4.98 -19.24
CA TYR A 301 38.64 5.07 -19.06
C TYR A 301 38.18 6.53 -18.94
N ASP A 302 38.86 7.35 -18.13
CA ASP A 302 38.55 8.79 -18.02
C ASP A 302 38.71 9.53 -19.35
N ASN A 303 39.80 9.28 -20.07
CA ASN A 303 40.04 9.85 -21.40
C ASN A 303 38.98 9.42 -22.42
N ALA A 304 38.66 8.11 -22.47
CA ALA A 304 37.65 7.55 -23.35
C ALA A 304 36.29 8.22 -23.10
N VAL A 305 35.82 8.23 -21.86
CA VAL A 305 34.53 8.85 -21.50
C VAL A 305 34.53 10.34 -21.83
N SER A 306 35.62 11.06 -21.55
CA SER A 306 35.77 12.47 -21.94
C SER A 306 35.63 12.66 -23.46
N ASN A 307 36.34 11.86 -24.26
CA ASN A 307 36.31 11.95 -25.73
C ASN A 307 34.91 11.68 -26.29
N ILE A 308 34.25 10.64 -25.78
CA ILE A 308 32.88 10.25 -26.14
C ILE A 308 31.89 11.37 -25.82
N LEU A 309 31.90 11.88 -24.59
CA LEU A 309 30.95 12.91 -24.17
C LEU A 309 31.17 14.20 -24.95
N ASN A 310 32.43 14.59 -25.18
CA ASN A 310 32.75 15.76 -25.99
C ASN A 310 32.32 15.57 -27.45
N SER A 311 32.41 14.37 -28.03
CA SER A 311 31.94 14.12 -29.39
C SER A 311 30.42 14.23 -29.52
N ILE A 312 29.67 13.82 -28.48
CA ILE A 312 28.21 14.03 -28.43
C ILE A 312 27.89 15.52 -28.29
N LEU A 313 28.58 16.21 -27.38
CA LEU A 313 28.35 17.63 -27.08
C LEU A 313 28.70 18.56 -28.24
N ALA A 314 29.68 18.19 -29.08
CA ALA A 314 30.10 18.97 -30.24
C ALA A 314 29.06 18.95 -31.39
N ARG A 315 28.07 18.06 -31.32
CA ARG A 315 27.05 17.90 -32.34
C ARG A 315 25.88 18.87 -32.12
N ALA A 316 25.31 19.35 -33.21
CA ALA A 316 24.03 20.07 -33.21
C ALA A 316 22.87 19.06 -33.11
N TRP A 317 22.32 18.88 -31.91
CA TRP A 317 21.12 18.09 -31.69
C TRP A 317 19.86 18.95 -31.76
N GLU A 318 18.78 18.39 -32.30
CA GLU A 318 17.47 19.01 -32.24
C GLU A 318 16.92 18.97 -30.80
N GLU A 319 16.29 20.05 -30.36
CA GLU A 319 15.62 20.06 -29.07
C GLU A 319 14.40 19.14 -29.07
N SER A 320 14.26 18.34 -28.02
CA SER A 320 13.15 17.40 -27.89
C SER A 320 12.79 17.18 -26.42
N PRO A 321 11.51 17.36 -26.04
CA PRO A 321 11.03 17.00 -24.71
C PRO A 321 10.84 15.48 -24.55
N GLU A 322 10.79 14.74 -25.67
CA GLU A 322 10.67 13.29 -25.66
C GLU A 322 12.03 12.61 -25.55
N LEU A 323 12.08 11.48 -24.85
CA LEU A 323 13.27 10.63 -24.82
C LEU A 323 13.51 10.01 -26.20
N LYS A 324 14.67 10.28 -26.79
CA LYS A 324 15.11 9.73 -28.09
C LYS A 324 16.16 8.62 -27.93
N MET A 325 17.09 8.79 -27.00
CA MET A 325 18.18 7.84 -26.75
C MET A 325 18.54 7.82 -25.26
N ILE A 326 18.99 6.66 -24.77
CA ILE A 326 19.61 6.52 -23.45
C ILE A 326 21.09 6.25 -23.61
N ILE A 327 21.91 6.97 -22.85
CA ILE A 327 23.34 6.77 -22.71
C ILE A 327 23.61 6.30 -21.28
N VAL A 328 24.27 5.15 -21.15
CA VAL A 328 24.56 4.53 -19.86
C VAL A 328 26.06 4.54 -19.61
N PHE A 329 26.45 5.00 -18.43
CA PHE A 329 27.82 4.82 -17.93
C PHE A 329 27.78 3.99 -16.65
N ASP A 330 28.45 2.83 -16.67
CA ASP A 330 28.61 2.00 -15.49
C ASP A 330 29.92 2.35 -14.75
N GLU A 331 29.95 2.13 -13.43
CA GLU A 331 31.11 2.43 -12.56
C GLU A 331 31.69 3.86 -12.73
N VAL A 332 30.81 4.88 -12.82
CA VAL A 332 31.16 6.30 -13.03
C VAL A 332 32.10 6.87 -11.98
N HIS A 333 32.15 6.29 -10.77
CA HIS A 333 33.12 6.71 -9.75
C HIS A 333 34.57 6.59 -10.22
N ARG A 334 34.88 5.74 -11.20
CA ARG A 334 36.22 5.67 -11.83
C ARG A 334 36.66 6.99 -12.47
N LEU A 335 35.72 7.88 -12.81
CA LEU A 335 36.01 9.19 -13.39
C LEU A 335 36.41 10.25 -12.35
N LEU A 336 36.26 9.98 -11.06
CA LEU A 336 36.52 10.98 -10.03
C LEU A 336 38.02 11.16 -9.84
N GLY A 337 38.45 12.40 -9.58
CA GLY A 337 39.86 12.77 -9.42
C GLY A 337 40.60 11.95 -8.37
N LYS A 338 39.92 11.57 -7.28
CA LYS A 338 40.49 10.72 -6.22
C LYS A 338 40.85 9.30 -6.67
N TYR A 339 40.34 8.84 -7.81
CA TYR A 339 40.67 7.54 -8.42
C TYR A 339 41.58 7.67 -9.65
N GLY A 340 42.14 8.86 -9.91
CA GLY A 340 43.04 9.11 -11.04
C GLY A 340 42.35 9.57 -12.33
N GLY A 341 41.07 9.95 -12.28
CA GLY A 341 40.32 10.56 -13.38
C GLY A 341 40.22 12.08 -13.30
N GLY A 342 39.24 12.67 -13.97
CA GLY A 342 38.81 14.06 -13.76
C GLY A 342 38.24 14.74 -15.00
N LYS A 343 38.80 14.47 -16.19
CA LYS A 343 38.34 15.10 -17.43
C LYS A 343 36.97 14.57 -17.84
N GLY A 344 36.79 13.25 -17.75
CA GLY A 344 35.53 12.59 -18.04
C GLY A 344 34.41 13.07 -17.13
N TYR A 345 34.72 13.37 -15.86
CA TYR A 345 33.74 13.91 -14.91
C TYR A 345 33.26 15.32 -15.29
N ILE A 346 34.15 16.21 -15.74
CA ILE A 346 33.78 17.55 -16.21
C ILE A 346 32.91 17.45 -17.48
N ALA A 347 33.24 16.54 -18.39
CA ALA A 347 32.43 16.29 -19.57
C ALA A 347 31.04 15.74 -19.20
N LEU A 348 30.96 14.86 -18.19
CA LEU A 348 29.69 14.30 -17.68
C LEU A 348 28.79 15.38 -17.08
N GLU A 349 29.36 16.34 -16.36
CA GLU A 349 28.62 17.49 -15.82
C GLU A 349 28.01 18.35 -16.94
N LYS A 350 28.81 18.68 -17.96
CA LYS A 350 28.32 19.40 -19.14
C LYS A 350 27.24 18.60 -19.86
N ALA A 351 27.46 17.30 -20.05
CA ALA A 351 26.50 16.40 -20.68
C ALA A 351 25.16 16.39 -19.93
N ALA A 352 25.16 16.25 -18.60
CA ALA A 352 23.95 16.27 -17.79
C ALA A 352 23.16 17.59 -17.90
N ARG A 353 23.83 18.70 -18.21
CA ARG A 353 23.17 20.00 -18.38
C ARG A 353 22.56 20.16 -19.78
N GLU A 354 23.26 19.71 -20.82
CA GLU A 354 22.84 19.91 -22.22
C GLU A 354 21.92 18.80 -22.72
N PHE A 355 22.18 17.54 -22.39
CA PHE A 355 21.47 16.36 -22.92
C PHE A 355 19.96 16.39 -22.68
N ARG A 356 19.54 16.95 -21.54
CA ARG A 356 18.12 17.12 -21.20
C ARG A 356 17.34 17.94 -22.22
N LYS A 357 17.99 18.85 -22.95
CA LYS A 357 17.37 19.69 -23.98
C LYS A 357 17.11 18.90 -25.27
N TRP A 358 17.91 17.88 -25.52
CA TRP A 358 17.97 17.14 -26.77
C TRP A 358 17.24 15.79 -26.73
N GLY A 359 16.50 15.51 -25.64
CA GLY A 359 15.87 14.21 -25.45
C GLY A 359 16.87 13.07 -25.21
N LEU A 360 18.12 13.38 -24.84
CA LEU A 360 19.14 12.39 -24.50
C LEU A 360 19.08 12.12 -23.00
N GLY A 361 18.74 10.87 -22.63
CA GLY A 361 18.70 10.43 -21.25
C GLY A 361 20.05 9.86 -20.80
N LEU A 362 20.49 10.20 -19.60
CA LEU A 362 21.71 9.68 -19.01
C LEU A 362 21.35 8.75 -17.84
N ILE A 363 21.94 7.56 -17.82
CA ILE A 363 21.89 6.66 -16.66
C ILE A 363 23.31 6.47 -16.15
N THR A 364 23.60 6.97 -14.96
CA THR A 364 24.90 6.81 -14.30
C THR A 364 24.80 5.80 -13.16
N ILE A 365 25.80 4.94 -13.06
CA ILE A 365 25.86 3.91 -12.02
C ILE A 365 27.16 4.08 -11.25
N SER A 366 27.07 4.09 -9.92
CA SER A 366 28.23 4.30 -9.04
C SER A 366 28.11 3.51 -7.76
N GLN A 367 29.22 3.23 -7.10
CA GLN A 367 29.20 2.56 -5.80
C GLN A 367 28.71 3.49 -4.68
N VAL A 368 29.11 4.75 -4.73
CA VAL A 368 28.82 5.75 -3.70
C VAL A 368 28.10 6.93 -4.35
N SER A 369 27.05 7.45 -3.70
CA SER A 369 26.26 8.57 -4.24
C SER A 369 26.85 9.93 -3.86
N SER A 370 27.46 10.03 -2.67
CA SER A 370 28.15 11.24 -2.18
C SER A 370 29.36 11.62 -3.05
N ASP A 371 29.82 10.69 -3.86
CA ASP A 371 30.92 10.83 -4.79
C ASP A 371 30.58 11.73 -5.99
N PHE A 372 29.29 11.97 -6.26
CA PHE A 372 28.88 12.97 -7.22
C PHE A 372 28.85 14.36 -6.59
N LYS A 373 29.65 15.28 -7.13
CA LYS A 373 29.58 16.71 -6.84
C LYS A 373 28.16 17.24 -7.04
N GLU A 374 27.84 18.30 -6.31
CA GLU A 374 26.54 18.98 -6.37
C GLU A 374 26.15 19.39 -7.79
N ALA A 375 27.11 19.78 -8.63
CA ALA A 375 26.85 20.19 -10.01
C ALA A 375 26.25 19.07 -10.88
N VAL A 376 26.73 17.83 -10.74
CA VAL A 376 26.15 16.67 -11.45
C VAL A 376 24.84 16.26 -10.77
N SER A 377 24.82 16.18 -9.44
CA SER A 377 23.61 15.81 -8.69
C SER A 377 22.44 16.77 -8.95
N GLY A 378 22.69 18.07 -9.12
CA GLY A 378 21.66 19.08 -9.37
C GLY A 378 21.01 18.97 -10.76
N ASN A 379 21.66 18.30 -11.72
CA ASN A 379 21.12 18.06 -13.05
C ASN A 379 20.48 16.66 -13.19
N ILE A 380 20.67 15.78 -12.21
CA ILE A 380 20.05 14.45 -12.19
C ILE A 380 18.82 14.50 -11.28
N LEU A 381 17.64 14.38 -11.88
CA LEU A 381 16.38 14.51 -11.16
C LEU A 381 15.94 13.22 -10.46
N THR A 382 16.39 12.06 -10.95
CA THR A 382 16.04 10.76 -10.37
C THR A 382 17.25 10.15 -9.67
N GLU A 383 17.20 10.04 -8.35
CA GLU A 383 18.21 9.38 -7.54
C GLU A 383 17.68 8.02 -7.05
N ILE A 384 18.44 6.94 -7.23
CA ILE A 384 18.13 5.61 -6.72
C ILE A 384 19.26 5.15 -5.82
N GLN A 385 18.98 5.03 -4.52
CA GLN A 385 19.91 4.52 -3.52
C GLN A 385 19.55 3.09 -3.13
N LEU A 386 20.36 2.12 -3.55
CA LEU A 386 20.34 0.75 -3.07
C LEU A 386 21.12 0.63 -1.75
N ASN A 387 21.12 -0.59 -1.18
CA ASN A 387 21.81 -0.87 0.07
C ASN A 387 23.25 -0.31 0.05
N THR A 388 23.59 0.50 1.05
CA THR A 388 24.93 1.07 1.23
C THR A 388 25.34 0.97 2.70
N LYS A 389 26.65 0.84 2.90
CA LYS A 389 27.31 0.93 4.21
C LYS A 389 28.14 2.22 4.36
N SER A 390 28.21 3.05 3.31
CA SER A 390 28.92 4.33 3.37
C SER A 390 28.24 5.24 4.39
N LYS A 391 29.05 5.79 5.31
CA LYS A 391 28.56 6.71 6.32
C LYS A 391 28.15 8.04 5.68
N GLU A 392 28.89 8.50 4.67
CA GLU A 392 28.60 9.72 3.93
C GLU A 392 27.24 9.65 3.23
N ASP A 393 26.92 8.54 2.55
CA ASP A 393 25.62 8.33 1.92
C ASP A 393 24.49 8.30 2.97
N ILE A 394 24.70 7.59 4.08
CA ILE A 394 23.71 7.47 5.17
C ILE A 394 23.45 8.83 5.81
N ASP A 395 24.50 9.62 6.07
CA ASP A 395 24.41 10.95 6.66
C ASP A 395 23.73 11.93 5.70
N ARG A 396 24.04 11.88 4.39
CA ARG A 396 23.35 12.67 3.35
C ARG A 396 21.85 12.38 3.34
N ILE A 397 21.46 11.11 3.42
CA ILE A 397 20.06 10.68 3.41
C ILE A 397 19.36 11.07 4.70
N LYS A 398 20.03 10.91 5.84
CA LYS A 398 19.53 11.37 7.14
C LYS A 398 19.26 12.86 7.12
N TYR A 399 20.18 13.65 6.58
CA TYR A 399 20.03 15.10 6.44
C TYR A 399 18.89 15.49 5.50
N LYS A 400 18.81 14.87 4.31
CA LYS A 400 17.79 15.21 3.30
C LYS A 400 16.37 14.72 3.66
N TYR A 401 16.25 13.51 4.20
CA TYR A 401 14.97 12.79 4.29
C TYR A 401 14.61 12.36 5.72
N GLY A 402 15.55 12.38 6.65
CA GLY A 402 15.35 12.03 8.05
C GLY A 402 15.88 10.65 8.46
N ASP A 403 16.00 10.46 9.78
CA ASP A 403 16.59 9.28 10.41
C ASP A 403 15.94 7.94 10.02
N ASP A 404 14.62 7.93 9.79
CA ASP A 404 13.91 6.70 9.46
C ASP A 404 14.36 6.13 8.10
N PHE A 405 14.61 6.99 7.09
CA PHE A 405 15.09 6.54 5.78
C PHE A 405 16.52 6.00 5.88
N ALA A 406 17.40 6.73 6.58
CA ALA A 406 18.79 6.36 6.79
C ALA A 406 18.93 4.98 7.47
N ARG A 407 18.15 4.73 8.54
CA ARG A 407 18.13 3.41 9.22
C ARG A 407 17.66 2.26 8.33
N ARG A 408 16.78 2.53 7.37
CA ARG A 408 16.18 1.49 6.51
C ARG A 408 17.08 1.11 5.35
N ILE A 409 17.86 2.06 4.80
CA ILE A 409 18.78 1.82 3.69
C ILE A 409 19.86 0.80 4.01
N SER A 410 20.48 0.89 5.18
CA SER A 410 21.49 -0.09 5.62
C SER A 410 20.93 -1.51 5.81
N ARG A 411 19.61 -1.63 5.96
CA ARG A 411 18.87 -2.90 6.15
C ARG A 411 18.06 -3.29 4.90
N GLN A 412 18.29 -2.64 3.75
CA GLN A 412 17.63 -2.99 2.49
C GLN A 412 18.03 -4.39 2.01
N SER A 413 17.06 -5.19 1.56
CA SER A 413 17.34 -6.43 0.83
C SER A 413 17.87 -6.12 -0.57
N VAL A 414 18.64 -7.05 -1.15
CA VAL A 414 19.14 -6.92 -2.53
C VAL A 414 17.98 -6.71 -3.50
N GLY A 415 18.14 -5.78 -4.44
CA GLY A 415 17.09 -5.40 -5.41
C GLY A 415 16.02 -4.45 -4.86
N VAL A 416 16.09 -4.04 -3.58
CA VAL A 416 15.27 -2.96 -3.04
C VAL A 416 16.06 -1.67 -3.04
N GLY A 417 15.53 -0.63 -3.68
CA GLY A 417 16.15 0.71 -3.73
C GLY A 417 15.22 1.80 -3.23
N LEU A 418 15.80 2.81 -2.59
CA LEU A 418 15.13 4.07 -2.25
C LEU A 418 15.21 4.98 -3.49
N MET A 419 14.08 5.18 -4.15
CA MET A 419 13.97 6.04 -5.31
C MET A 419 13.46 7.42 -4.88
N GLN A 420 14.08 8.47 -5.41
CA GLN A 420 13.64 9.85 -5.27
C GLN A 420 13.56 10.48 -6.65
N ASN A 421 12.50 11.27 -6.86
CA ASN A 421 12.39 12.15 -8.01
C ASN A 421 11.50 13.34 -7.61
N ALA A 422 11.94 14.57 -7.89
CA ALA A 422 11.25 15.78 -7.44
C ALA A 422 9.83 15.95 -8.01
N LYS A 423 9.52 15.35 -9.17
CA LYS A 423 8.18 15.40 -9.79
C LYS A 423 7.14 14.56 -9.04
N TYR A 424 7.57 13.60 -8.23
CA TYR A 424 6.69 12.59 -7.62
C TYR A 424 6.71 12.67 -6.11
N ASN A 425 5.61 12.24 -5.49
CA ASN A 425 5.49 12.09 -4.03
C ASN A 425 5.93 13.34 -3.22
N ASP A 426 5.66 14.53 -3.74
CA ASP A 426 6.10 15.82 -3.15
C ASP A 426 7.62 15.89 -2.91
N GLY A 427 8.41 15.27 -3.78
CA GLY A 427 9.86 15.16 -3.68
C GLY A 427 10.36 14.18 -2.61
N LYS A 428 9.47 13.55 -1.84
CA LYS A 428 9.84 12.55 -0.82
C LYS A 428 10.18 11.21 -1.47
N PRO A 429 11.23 10.53 -1.00
CA PRO A 429 11.62 9.26 -1.60
C PRO A 429 10.69 8.12 -1.17
N TRP A 430 10.67 7.04 -1.96
CA TRP A 430 9.91 5.82 -1.68
C TRP A 430 10.70 4.58 -2.08
N PHE A 431 10.39 3.44 -1.45
CA PHE A 431 11.11 2.20 -1.72
C PHE A 431 10.44 1.42 -2.85
N ILE A 432 11.25 0.98 -3.81
CA ILE A 432 10.85 0.08 -4.90
C ILE A 432 11.59 -1.24 -4.71
N ASN A 433 10.85 -2.34 -4.80
CA ASN A 433 11.41 -3.66 -5.02
C ASN A 433 11.49 -3.89 -6.54
N PHE A 434 12.70 -3.81 -7.08
CA PHE A 434 12.95 -3.91 -8.52
C PHE A 434 12.77 -5.36 -8.98
N ARG A 435 12.12 -5.54 -10.14
CA ARG A 435 11.97 -6.88 -10.74
C ARG A 435 13.32 -7.43 -11.21
N PRO A 436 13.51 -8.75 -11.28
CA PRO A 436 14.67 -9.31 -11.96
C PRO A 436 14.64 -9.00 -13.47
N THR A 437 15.81 -9.09 -14.12
CA THR A 437 15.98 -8.84 -15.56
C THR A 437 15.48 -10.00 -16.40
N TYR A 438 14.98 -9.69 -17.60
CA TYR A 438 14.67 -10.66 -18.66
C TYR A 438 15.92 -11.17 -19.38
N HIS A 439 16.93 -10.30 -19.55
CA HIS A 439 18.22 -10.67 -20.10
C HIS A 439 19.17 -11.24 -19.03
N SER A 440 20.26 -11.86 -19.48
CA SER A 440 21.33 -12.36 -18.60
C SER A 440 22.09 -11.19 -17.97
N PRO A 441 22.17 -11.07 -16.63
CA PRO A 441 22.95 -10.02 -15.96
C PRO A 441 24.48 -10.27 -16.01
N HIS A 442 24.90 -11.37 -16.62
CA HIS A 442 26.27 -11.85 -16.63
C HIS A 442 26.95 -11.56 -17.96
N LYS A 443 28.27 -11.33 -17.90
CA LYS A 443 29.16 -11.19 -19.07
C LYS A 443 29.01 -12.42 -19.98
N ILE A 444 28.94 -12.21 -21.31
CA ILE A 444 29.03 -13.30 -22.28
C ILE A 444 30.46 -13.87 -22.34
N THR A 445 30.63 -15.05 -22.93
CA THR A 445 31.96 -15.67 -22.99
C THR A 445 32.93 -14.84 -23.85
N ASP A 446 34.23 -14.92 -23.54
CA ASP A 446 35.25 -14.23 -24.35
C ASP A 446 35.28 -14.74 -25.79
N GLU A 447 34.93 -16.00 -26.03
CA GLU A 447 34.71 -16.56 -27.38
C GLU A 447 33.61 -15.80 -28.13
N MET A 448 32.46 -15.58 -27.50
CA MET A 448 31.37 -14.81 -28.11
C MET A 448 31.77 -13.35 -28.37
N LEU A 449 32.49 -12.72 -27.44
CA LEU A 449 33.02 -11.37 -27.64
C LEU A 449 33.94 -11.28 -28.85
N ASN A 450 34.85 -12.25 -29.00
CA ASN A 450 35.76 -12.31 -30.16
C ASN A 450 34.99 -12.54 -31.48
N LEU A 451 33.91 -13.33 -31.46
CA LEU A 451 33.03 -13.50 -32.62
C LEU A 451 32.31 -12.20 -33.00
N TYR A 452 31.85 -11.42 -32.02
CA TYR A 452 31.29 -10.09 -32.27
C TYR A 452 32.30 -9.19 -32.97
N ASP A 453 33.50 -9.05 -32.44
CA ASP A 453 34.56 -8.22 -33.05
C ASP A 453 34.90 -8.70 -34.46
N LYS A 454 35.08 -10.01 -34.65
CA LYS A 454 35.40 -10.62 -35.94
C LYS A 454 34.35 -10.28 -36.99
N TYR A 455 33.08 -10.61 -36.71
CA TYR A 455 32.02 -10.42 -37.70
C TYR A 455 31.64 -8.95 -37.87
N ALA A 456 31.72 -8.11 -36.83
CA ALA A 456 31.51 -6.68 -36.96
C ALA A 456 32.52 -6.04 -37.94
N ARG A 457 33.82 -6.37 -37.79
CA ARG A 457 34.86 -5.90 -38.71
C ARG A 457 34.62 -6.37 -40.15
N MET A 458 34.32 -7.65 -40.34
CA MET A 458 34.04 -8.20 -41.67
C MET A 458 32.84 -7.51 -42.33
N LEU A 459 31.75 -7.26 -41.58
CA LEU A 459 30.57 -6.58 -42.09
C LEU A 459 30.84 -5.11 -42.43
N GLU A 460 31.69 -4.43 -41.66
CA GLU A 460 32.12 -3.06 -41.95
C GLU A 460 32.97 -2.99 -43.21
N GLU A 461 33.92 -3.91 -43.40
CA GLU A 461 34.69 -4.00 -44.65
C GLU A 461 33.80 -4.27 -45.87
N ILE A 462 32.80 -5.14 -45.72
CA ILE A 462 31.82 -5.44 -46.77
C ILE A 462 30.99 -4.19 -47.07
N GLU A 463 30.53 -3.47 -46.05
CA GLU A 463 29.76 -2.24 -46.20
C GLU A 463 30.56 -1.16 -46.94
N VAL A 464 31.83 -0.97 -46.60
CA VAL A 464 32.72 -0.03 -47.30
C VAL A 464 32.86 -0.40 -48.78
N LYS A 465 33.04 -1.69 -49.10
CA LYS A 465 33.13 -2.18 -50.48
C LYS A 465 31.83 -1.94 -51.25
N ILE A 466 30.68 -2.26 -50.65
CA ILE A 466 29.35 -2.03 -51.26
C ILE A 466 29.14 -0.54 -51.54
N ASN A 467 29.44 0.33 -50.57
CA ASN A 467 29.32 1.77 -50.74
C ASN A 467 30.24 2.32 -51.83
N LEU A 468 31.43 1.74 -52.00
CA LEU A 468 32.36 2.12 -53.07
C LEU A 468 31.80 1.77 -54.45
N PHE A 469 31.22 0.58 -54.64
CA PHE A 469 30.57 0.21 -55.90
C PHE A 469 29.34 1.07 -56.18
N LYS A 470 28.56 1.40 -55.16
CA LYS A 470 27.41 2.31 -55.29
C LYS A 470 27.82 3.70 -55.78
N LYS A 471 28.92 4.24 -55.27
CA LYS A 471 29.50 5.51 -55.75
C LYS A 471 29.96 5.44 -57.21
N GLN A 472 30.27 4.25 -57.72
CA GLN A 472 30.59 3.99 -59.13
C GLN A 472 29.33 3.78 -60.00
N GLY A 473 28.14 4.05 -59.46
CA GLY A 473 26.86 3.92 -60.18
C GLY A 473 26.39 2.47 -60.37
N LYS A 474 26.92 1.53 -59.60
CA LYS A 474 26.53 0.11 -59.68
C LYS A 474 25.33 -0.19 -58.81
N ASP A 475 24.42 -1.03 -59.31
CA ASP A 475 23.30 -1.54 -58.52
C ASP A 475 23.77 -2.60 -57.52
N MET A 476 23.63 -2.27 -56.23
CA MET A 476 24.04 -3.12 -55.12
C MET A 476 22.85 -3.45 -54.20
N ALA A 477 21.60 -3.21 -54.62
CA ALA A 477 20.42 -3.29 -53.76
C ALA A 477 20.27 -4.67 -53.07
N ASN A 478 20.48 -5.75 -53.82
CA ASN A 478 20.41 -7.11 -53.27
C ASN A 478 21.48 -7.35 -52.19
N MET A 479 22.70 -6.87 -52.40
CA MET A 479 23.78 -6.99 -51.41
C MET A 479 23.54 -6.10 -50.19
N GLU A 480 22.90 -4.93 -50.35
CA GLU A 480 22.51 -4.08 -49.22
C GLU A 480 21.47 -4.78 -48.33
N ILE A 481 20.47 -5.43 -48.94
CA ILE A 481 19.46 -6.22 -48.21
C ILE A 481 20.14 -7.36 -47.45
N GLU A 482 21.03 -8.10 -48.12
CA GLU A 482 21.74 -9.22 -47.51
C GLU A 482 22.69 -8.76 -46.39
N LEU A 483 23.41 -7.65 -46.58
CA LEU A 483 24.24 -7.02 -45.53
C LEU A 483 23.38 -6.63 -44.32
N LYS A 484 22.20 -6.06 -44.55
CA LYS A 484 21.26 -5.71 -43.48
C LYS A 484 20.80 -6.96 -42.71
N LEU A 485 20.49 -8.05 -43.42
CA LEU A 485 20.15 -9.33 -42.79
C LEU A 485 21.31 -9.88 -41.95
N ALA A 486 22.53 -9.85 -42.49
CA ALA A 486 23.73 -10.28 -41.78
C ALA A 486 23.95 -9.50 -40.48
N LYS A 487 23.87 -8.15 -40.56
CA LYS A 487 23.92 -7.27 -39.39
C LYS A 487 22.81 -7.60 -38.39
N THR A 488 21.58 -7.85 -38.82
CA THR A 488 20.49 -8.27 -37.93
C THR A 488 20.79 -9.61 -37.25
N LYS A 489 21.37 -10.58 -37.94
CA LYS A 489 21.76 -11.86 -37.32
C LYS A 489 22.88 -11.70 -36.30
N LEU A 490 23.85 -10.83 -36.58
CA LEU A 490 24.88 -10.49 -35.60
C LEU A 490 24.26 -9.88 -34.34
N LYS A 491 23.35 -8.91 -34.49
CA LYS A 491 22.64 -8.27 -33.36
C LYS A 491 21.80 -9.24 -32.51
N GLN A 492 21.40 -10.36 -33.08
CA GLN A 492 20.64 -11.43 -32.40
C GLN A 492 21.56 -12.50 -31.78
N ALA A 493 22.87 -12.29 -31.77
CA ALA A 493 23.88 -13.31 -31.41
C ALA A 493 23.78 -14.61 -32.23
N ARG A 494 23.20 -14.57 -33.44
CA ARG A 494 23.04 -15.73 -34.33
C ARG A 494 24.25 -15.88 -35.26
N PHE A 495 25.41 -16.13 -34.65
CA PHE A 495 26.72 -16.13 -35.33
C PHE A 495 26.80 -17.06 -36.55
N LYS A 496 26.30 -18.31 -36.45
CA LYS A 496 26.29 -19.26 -37.58
C LYS A 496 25.53 -18.70 -38.79
N MET A 497 24.39 -18.07 -38.56
CA MET A 497 23.60 -17.45 -39.64
C MET A 497 24.31 -16.21 -40.20
N CYS A 498 24.90 -15.39 -39.33
CA CYS A 498 25.71 -14.25 -39.73
C CYS A 498 26.87 -14.67 -40.66
N GLU A 499 27.58 -15.73 -40.31
CA GLU A 499 28.69 -16.30 -41.10
C GLU A 499 28.25 -16.78 -42.48
N ILE A 500 27.07 -17.41 -42.59
CA ILE A 500 26.50 -17.82 -43.87
C ILE A 500 26.29 -16.60 -44.77
N TYR A 501 25.67 -15.53 -44.26
CA TYR A 501 25.48 -14.30 -45.02
C TYR A 501 26.80 -13.62 -45.38
N ILE A 502 27.77 -13.56 -44.46
CA ILE A 502 29.09 -12.98 -44.74
C ILE A 502 29.80 -13.76 -45.85
N THR A 503 29.73 -15.09 -45.81
CA THR A 503 30.29 -15.95 -46.86
C THR A 503 29.64 -15.68 -48.22
N SER A 504 28.31 -15.58 -48.23
CA SER A 504 27.52 -15.28 -49.42
C SER A 504 27.86 -13.90 -50.00
N LEU A 505 27.86 -12.85 -49.17
CA LEU A 505 28.23 -11.49 -49.55
C LEU A 505 29.65 -11.41 -50.14
N ASN A 506 30.62 -12.10 -49.54
CA ASN A 506 31.98 -12.13 -50.05
C ASN A 506 32.08 -12.82 -51.41
N LYS A 507 31.34 -13.92 -51.63
CA LYS A 507 31.24 -14.57 -52.94
C LYS A 507 30.60 -13.64 -53.97
N GLY A 508 29.51 -12.96 -53.60
CA GLY A 508 28.83 -11.98 -54.44
C GLY A 508 29.76 -10.84 -54.87
N ILE A 509 30.48 -10.24 -53.92
CA ILE A 509 31.46 -9.17 -54.20
C ILE A 509 32.59 -9.66 -55.10
N LYS A 510 33.09 -10.88 -54.89
CA LYS A 510 34.14 -11.45 -55.74
C LYS A 510 33.64 -11.64 -57.18
N HIS A 511 32.48 -12.26 -57.35
CA HIS A 511 31.87 -12.48 -58.66
C HIS A 511 31.59 -11.17 -59.40
N PHE A 512 31.13 -10.16 -58.67
CA PHE A 512 30.88 -8.82 -59.20
C PHE A 512 32.17 -8.15 -59.69
N LYS A 513 33.28 -8.28 -58.95
CA LYS A 513 34.60 -7.78 -59.38
C LYS A 513 35.12 -8.48 -60.65
N GLU A 514 34.84 -9.76 -60.80
CA GLU A 514 35.28 -10.54 -61.97
C GLU A 514 34.50 -10.15 -63.24
N HIS A 515 33.22 -9.76 -63.13
CA HIS A 515 32.40 -9.29 -64.25
C HIS A 515 32.57 -7.80 -64.59
N LEU A 516 33.37 -7.06 -63.79
CA LEU A 516 33.70 -5.66 -64.02
C LEU A 516 35.04 -5.45 -64.73
N LYS A 517 35.88 -6.49 -64.80
CA LYS A 517 37.04 -6.55 -65.68
C LYS A 517 36.60 -7.01 -67.06
#